data_AF-A0A2W6DUX9-F1
#
_entry.id   AF-A0A2W6DUX9-F1
#
_cell.length_a   1.000
_cell.length_b   1.000
_cell.length_c   1.000
_cell.angle_alpha   90.00
_cell.angle_beta   90.00
_cell.angle_gamma   90.00
#
_symmetry.space_group_name_H-M   'P 1'
#
loop_
_entity.id
_entity.type
_entity.pdbx_description
1 polymer ?
#
loop_
_entity_poly.entity_id
_entity_poly.type
_entity_poly.pdbx_seq_one_letter_code
_entity_poly.pdbx_strand_id
1 'polypeptide(L)'
;MPASAATPRGLCAPSGPRSCSTCPRASVRFTKPVVLLWGNADRFFKLELGRRLATAFLDARLVEIDGSRTFLSLDEPQRVADEIHAAAFYAQV
;
A
#
# COMPACT_ATOMS: atom_id res chain seq x y z
N MET A 1 10.87 -32.60 37.59
CA MET A 1 11.50 -31.46 36.89
C MET A 1 12.41 -31.97 35.80
N PRO A 2 12.33 -31.41 34.58
CA PRO A 2 13.56 -31.11 33.86
C PRO A 2 13.63 -29.61 33.55
N ALA A 3 14.73 -29.00 33.98
CA ALA A 3 15.15 -27.68 33.57
C ALA A 3 16.46 -27.81 32.77
N SER A 4 16.56 -26.99 31.72
CA SER A 4 17.77 -26.57 31.03
C SER A 4 18.36 -27.51 29.96
N ALA A 5 18.14 -27.13 28.70
CA ALA A 5 19.17 -27.20 27.67
C ALA A 5 19.00 -26.00 26.70
N ALA A 6 19.80 -24.97 27.00
CA ALA A 6 20.49 -24.08 26.08
C ALA A 6 19.76 -23.54 24.82
N THR A 7 19.35 -22.28 24.94
CA THR A 7 19.27 -21.23 23.90
C THR A 7 20.25 -21.42 22.73
N PRO A 8 19.81 -21.37 21.45
CA PRO A 8 20.72 -21.12 20.35
C PRO A 8 21.14 -19.64 20.40
N ARG A 9 22.39 -19.40 20.83
CA ARG A 9 23.08 -18.11 20.66
C ARG A 9 23.35 -17.87 19.17
N GLY A 10 22.32 -17.47 18.43
CA GLY A 10 22.46 -16.86 17.11
C GLY A 10 22.91 -15.41 17.23
N LEU A 11 24.10 -15.17 17.78
CA LEU A 11 24.74 -13.85 17.75
C LEU A 11 25.44 -13.72 16.40
N CYS A 12 24.79 -13.01 15.47
CA CYS A 12 25.46 -12.44 14.30
C CYS A 12 26.67 -11.62 14.79
N ALA A 13 27.86 -11.95 14.27
CA ALA A 13 29.06 -11.16 14.47
C ALA A 13 28.86 -9.73 13.89
N PRO A 14 29.35 -8.68 14.55
CA PRO A 14 29.30 -7.32 14.00
C PRO A 14 30.42 -7.14 12.97
N SER A 15 30.19 -7.55 11.72
CA SER A 15 31.09 -7.22 10.60
C SER A 15 30.61 -5.97 9.85
N GLY A 16 31.11 -4.81 10.29
CA GLY A 16 31.27 -3.62 9.46
C GLY A 16 30.04 -2.71 9.24
N PRO A 17 30.25 -1.40 9.01
CA PRO A 17 29.18 -0.48 8.71
C PRO A 17 28.87 -0.55 7.22
N ARG A 18 27.69 -1.08 6.87
CA ARG A 18 26.78 -0.60 5.82
C ARG A 18 25.75 -1.69 5.51
N SER A 19 24.49 -1.41 5.87
CA SER A 19 23.26 -2.13 5.50
C SER A 19 22.99 -3.47 6.23
N CYS A 20 22.22 -3.41 7.32
CA CYS A 20 21.63 -4.60 7.95
C CYS A 20 20.36 -5.00 7.20
N SER A 21 20.46 -5.94 6.26
CA SER A 21 19.33 -6.57 5.56
C SER A 21 18.62 -7.65 6.41
N THR A 22 19.14 -7.95 7.59
CA THR A 22 18.71 -9.10 8.43
C THR A 22 17.62 -8.76 9.45
N CYS A 23 17.31 -7.48 9.66
CA CYS A 23 16.14 -7.13 10.46
C CYS A 23 14.91 -7.34 9.57
N PRO A 24 13.95 -8.23 9.91
CA PRO A 24 12.67 -8.22 9.23
C PRO A 24 12.10 -6.83 9.48
N ARG A 25 12.12 -5.96 8.47
CA ARG A 25 11.34 -4.73 8.52
C ARG A 25 9.93 -5.20 8.77
N ALA A 26 9.42 -4.98 9.98
CA ALA A 26 8.01 -5.05 10.26
C ALA A 26 7.37 -3.96 9.40
N SER A 27 7.15 -4.30 8.12
CA SER A 27 6.34 -3.50 7.22
C SER A 27 4.97 -3.55 7.85
N VAL A 28 4.54 -2.44 8.43
CA VAL A 28 3.15 -2.28 8.88
C VAL A 28 2.29 -2.48 7.63
N ARG A 29 1.72 -3.67 7.48
CA ARG A 29 0.81 -3.98 6.38
C ARG A 29 -0.48 -3.23 6.67
N PHE A 30 -0.91 -2.38 5.75
CA PHE A 30 -2.22 -1.76 5.84
C PHE A 30 -3.28 -2.84 5.55
N THR A 31 -4.11 -3.15 6.55
CA THR A 31 -5.08 -4.24 6.51
C THR A 31 -6.51 -3.77 6.22
N LYS A 32 -6.75 -2.46 6.18
CA LYS A 32 -8.07 -1.93 5.86
C LYS A 32 -8.28 -1.89 4.34
N PRO A 33 -9.53 -1.93 3.87
CA PRO A 33 -9.85 -1.71 2.46
C PRO A 33 -9.31 -0.37 1.97
N VAL A 34 -8.70 -0.38 0.78
CA VAL A 34 -8.17 0.82 0.12
C VAL A 34 -8.91 1.04 -1.19
N VAL A 35 -9.33 2.28 -1.45
CA VAL A 35 -9.82 2.69 -2.77
C VAL A 35 -8.79 3.61 -3.39
N LEU A 36 -8.31 3.26 -4.58
CA LEU A 36 -7.35 4.02 -5.37
C LEU A 36 -8.08 4.65 -6.55
N LEU A 37 -8.19 5.97 -6.59
CA LEU A 37 -8.72 6.70 -7.74
C LEU A 37 -7.57 7.04 -8.69
N TRP A 38 -7.73 6.77 -9.98
CA TRP A 38 -6.67 6.98 -10.96
C TRP A 38 -7.21 7.55 -12.27
N GLY A 39 -6.64 8.67 -12.72
CA GLY A 39 -6.98 9.25 -14.01
C GLY A 39 -6.36 8.48 -15.18
N ASN A 40 -7.14 8.19 -16.23
CA ASN A 40 -6.64 7.44 -17.39
C ASN A 40 -5.97 8.31 -18.47
N ALA A 41 -6.11 9.64 -18.38
CA ALA A 41 -5.59 10.59 -19.36
C ALA A 41 -4.23 11.20 -18.97
N ASP A 42 -3.61 10.73 -17.88
CA ASP A 42 -2.34 11.25 -17.39
C ASP A 42 -1.13 10.73 -18.19
N ARG A 43 -0.19 11.63 -18.51
CA ARG A 43 1.04 11.30 -19.26
C ARG A 43 2.17 10.79 -18.36
N PHE A 44 2.19 11.22 -17.10
CA PHE A 44 3.25 10.91 -16.13
C PHE A 44 2.84 9.75 -15.22
N PHE A 45 1.63 9.81 -14.68
CA PHE A 45 1.02 8.81 -13.82
C PHE A 45 0.20 7.83 -14.64
N LYS A 46 0.90 7.05 -15.47
CA LYS A 46 0.27 6.00 -16.28
C LYS A 46 -0.53 5.05 -15.40
N LEU A 47 -1.66 4.58 -15.93
CA LEU A 47 -2.55 3.62 -15.28
C LEU A 47 -1.85 2.34 -14.81
N GLU A 48 -0.80 1.91 -15.50
CA GLU A 48 0.04 0.77 -15.09
C GLU A 48 0.67 0.96 -13.70
N LEU A 49 1.03 2.20 -13.33
CA LEU A 49 1.55 2.51 -12.00
C LEU A 49 0.46 2.35 -10.93
N GLY A 50 -0.77 2.77 -11.23
CA GLY A 50 -1.91 2.58 -10.34
C GLY A 50 -2.24 1.10 -10.12
N ARG A 51 -2.20 0.31 -11.20
CA ARG A 51 -2.36 -1.15 -11.12
C ARG A 51 -1.27 -1.79 -10.26
N ARG A 52 0.00 -1.40 -10.48
CA ARG A 52 1.12 -1.87 -9.66
C ARG A 52 0.98 -1.45 -8.19
N LEU A 53 0.51 -0.24 -7.92
CA LEU A 53 0.26 0.23 -6.56
C LEU A 53 -0.85 -0.57 -5.87
N ALA A 54 -1.93 -0.91 -6.59
CA ALA A 54 -3.01 -1.74 -6.05
C ALA A 54 -2.50 -3.11 -5.56
N THR A 55 -1.54 -3.72 -6.26
CA THR A 55 -0.94 -5.00 -5.84
C THR A 55 -0.13 -4.94 -4.54
N ALA A 56 0.23 -3.74 -4.07
CA ALA A 56 0.97 -3.59 -2.82
C ALA A 56 0.07 -3.71 -1.57
N PHE A 57 -1.25 -3.61 -1.75
CA PHE A 57 -2.25 -3.70 -0.69
C PHE A 57 -2.92 -5.07 -0.68
N LEU A 58 -3.42 -5.48 0.50
CA LEU A 58 -4.13 -6.75 0.67
C LEU A 58 -5.54 -6.70 0.06
N ASP A 59 -6.19 -5.54 0.20
CA ASP A 59 -7.53 -5.27 -0.30
C ASP A 59 -7.55 -3.85 -0.89
N ALA A 60 -7.33 -3.77 -2.20
CA ALA A 60 -7.37 -2.51 -2.93
C ALA A 60 -8.27 -2.61 -4.15
N ARG A 61 -9.14 -1.61 -4.28
CA ARG A 61 -9.97 -1.37 -5.45
C ARG A 61 -9.40 -0.20 -6.24
N LEU A 62 -8.98 -0.45 -7.48
CA LEU A 62 -8.61 0.60 -8.42
C LEU A 62 -9.86 1.07 -9.18
N VAL A 63 -10.14 2.37 -9.13
CA VAL A 63 -11.20 3.02 -9.90
C VAL A 63 -10.56 3.96 -10.89
N GLU A 64 -10.80 3.70 -12.17
CA GLU A 64 -10.32 4.53 -13.26
C GLU A 64 -11.33 5.68 -13.50
N ILE A 65 -10.84 6.92 -13.52
CA ILE A 65 -11.64 8.10 -13.83
C ILE A 65 -11.28 8.55 -15.24
N ASP A 66 -12.26 8.44 -16.14
CA ASP A 66 -12.13 8.84 -17.54
C ASP A 66 -11.80 10.33 -17.69
N GLY A 67 -10.86 10.66 -18.59
CA GLY A 67 -10.53 12.05 -18.93
C GLY A 67 -9.71 12.80 -17.87
N SER A 68 -9.53 12.22 -16.69
CA SER A 68 -8.81 12.85 -15.58
C SER A 68 -7.29 12.64 -15.66
N ARG A 69 -6.55 13.63 -15.15
CA ARG A 69 -5.08 13.60 -15.04
C ARG A 69 -4.68 13.45 -13.57
N THR A 70 -3.50 13.94 -13.20
CA THR A 70 -2.93 13.91 -11.85
C THR A 70 -3.87 14.56 -10.83
N PHE A 71 -4.53 15.65 -11.22
CA PHE A 71 -5.47 16.38 -10.36
C PHE A 71 -6.92 16.03 -10.70
N LEU A 72 -7.25 14.75 -10.62
CA LEU A 72 -8.61 14.23 -10.82
C LEU A 72 -9.67 14.91 -9.93
N SER A 73 -9.28 15.46 -8.78
CA SER A 73 -10.16 16.26 -7.92
C SER A 73 -10.55 17.62 -8.50
N LEU A 74 -9.78 18.14 -9.46
CA LEU A 74 -10.09 19.35 -10.21
C LEU A 74 -10.78 19.04 -11.53
N ASP A 75 -10.39 17.94 -12.18
CA ASP A 75 -10.97 17.53 -13.46
C ASP A 75 -12.41 17.01 -13.27
N GLU A 76 -12.65 16.11 -12.31
CA GLU A 76 -13.93 15.43 -12.09
C GLU A 76 -14.33 15.45 -10.59
N PRO A 77 -14.59 16.63 -10.01
CA PRO A 77 -14.80 16.79 -8.56
C PRO A 77 -16.02 15.99 -8.04
N GLN A 78 -17.11 15.94 -8.80
CA GLN A 78 -18.31 15.20 -8.40
C GLN A 78 -18.04 13.71 -8.37
N ARG A 79 -17.41 13.18 -9.42
CA ARG A 79 -17.06 11.76 -9.48
C ARG A 79 -16.18 11.33 -8.31
N VAL A 80 -15.22 12.17 -7.94
CA VAL A 80 -14.34 11.91 -6.79
C VAL A 80 -15.12 11.91 -5.48
N ALA A 81 -16.02 12.88 -5.29
CA ALA A 81 -16.87 12.94 -4.10
C ALA A 81 -17.77 11.69 -3.98
N ASP A 82 -18.36 11.24 -5.08
CA ASP A 82 -19.19 10.04 -5.13
C ASP A 82 -18.41 8.79 -4.75
N GLU A 83 -17.19 8.63 -5.28
CA GLU A 83 -16.34 7.49 -4.94
C GLU A 83 -15.86 7.54 -3.48
N ILE A 84 -15.60 8.73 -2.91
CA ILE A 84 -15.28 8.89 -1.49
C ILE A 84 -16.49 8.48 -0.62
N HIS A 85 -17.70 8.93 -0.97
CA HIS A 85 -18.93 8.54 -0.29
C HIS A 85 -19.14 7.02 -0.35
N ALA A 86 -18.92 6.41 -1.51
CA ALA A 86 -19.02 4.96 -1.67
C ALA A 86 -17.95 4.24 -0.83
N ALA A 87 -16.69 4.70 -0.86
CA ALA A 87 -15.58 4.12 -0.11
C ALA A 87 -15.82 4.16 1.41
N ALA A 88 -16.40 5.25 1.92
CA ALA A 88 -16.76 5.36 3.33
C ALA A 88 -17.75 4.27 3.76
N PHE A 89 -18.70 3.93 2.88
CA PHE A 89 -19.66 2.86 3.14
C PHE A 89 -18.99 1.46 3.17
N TYR A 90 -18.03 1.19 2.28
CA TYR A 90 -17.28 -0.08 2.28
C TYR A 90 -16.36 -0.25 3.48
N ALA A 91 -15.83 0.84 4.05
CA ALA A 91 -14.93 0.77 5.20
C ALA A 91 -15.65 0.56 6.55
N GLN A 92 -16.99 0.63 6.56
CA GLN A 92 -17.83 0.48 7.76
C GLN A 92 -18.46 -0.92 7.92
N VAL A 93 -18.28 -1.81 6.94
CA VAL A 93 -18.76 -3.21 6.95
C VAL A 93 -17.59 -4.13 7.29
#